data_AF-A0A1G9VZ44-F1
#
_entry.id   AF-A0A1G9VZ44-F1
#
_cell.length_a   1.000
_cell.length_b   1.000
_cell.length_c   1.000
_cell.angle_alpha   90.00
_cell.angle_beta   90.00
_cell.angle_gamma   90.00
#
_symmetry.space_group_name_H-M   'P 1'
#
loop_
_entity.id
_entity.type
_entity.pdbx_description
1 polymer ?
#
loop_
_entity_poly.entity_id
_entity_poly.type
_entity_poly.pdbx_seq_one_letter_code
_entity_poly.pdbx_strand_id
1 'polypeptide(L)'
;MLWVLSTGAPWRDLPLRYDPWKMIYDRFRHYRIDGLFDRILERLQIQLDEEGYIDWQLWMAAAAAVDSTVIRAHKSAAGANKKGAHAAAMAMPMSH
;
A
#
# COMPACT_ATOMS: atom_id res chain seq x y z
N MET A 1 3.48 -11.50 5.33
CA MET A 1 2.52 -10.63 4.62
C MET A 1 1.15 -10.63 5.27
N LEU A 2 0.54 -11.79 5.56
CA LEU A 2 -0.83 -11.85 6.12
C LEU A 2 -0.98 -11.03 7.41
N TRP A 3 0.02 -11.03 8.29
CA TRP A 3 0.01 -10.19 9.49
C TRP A 3 -0.11 -8.69 9.16
N VAL A 4 0.61 -8.20 8.14
CA VAL A 4 0.50 -6.81 7.68
C VAL A 4 -0.87 -6.55 7.08
N LEU A 5 -1.40 -7.49 6.29
CA LEU A 5 -2.71 -7.38 5.68
C LEU A 5 -3.86 -7.42 6.70
N SER A 6 -3.71 -8.16 7.80
CA SER A 6 -4.72 -8.27 8.85
C SER A 6 -4.66 -7.11 9.85
N THR A 7 -3.48 -6.53 10.09
CA THR A 7 -3.29 -5.44 11.06
C THR A 7 -3.31 -4.05 10.44
N GLY A 8 -3.08 -3.95 9.13
CA GLY A 8 -2.84 -2.67 8.45
C GLY A 8 -1.55 -1.97 8.88
N ALA A 9 -0.69 -2.63 9.66
CA ALA A 9 0.55 -2.06 10.15
C ALA A 9 1.51 -1.75 8.98
N PRO A 10 2.39 -0.73 9.11
CA PRO A 10 3.41 -0.46 8.12
C PRO A 10 4.29 -1.71 7.89
N TRP A 11 4.66 -1.96 6.63
CA TRP A 11 5.57 -3.06 6.29
C TRP A 11 6.90 -3.01 7.04
N ARG A 12 7.36 -1.80 7.41
CA ARG A 12 8.60 -1.60 8.17
C ARG A 12 8.53 -2.08 9.62
N ASP A 13 7.33 -2.18 10.17
CA ASP A 13 7.08 -2.61 11.56
C ASP A 13 6.89 -4.11 11.66
N LEU A 14 7.21 -4.84 10.59
CA LEU A 14 7.13 -6.29 10.57
C LEU A 14 8.06 -6.88 11.65
N PRO A 15 7.53 -7.74 12.55
CA PRO A 15 8.33 -8.34 13.60
C PRO A 15 9.54 -9.11 13.05
N LEU A 16 10.70 -8.97 13.71
CA LEU A 16 11.97 -9.60 13.30
C LEU A 16 11.93 -11.14 13.19
N ARG A 17 10.92 -11.79 13.78
CA ARG A 17 10.69 -13.24 13.65
C ARG A 17 10.29 -13.66 12.23
N TYR A 18 9.93 -12.72 11.37
CA TYR A 18 9.59 -12.96 9.98
C TYR A 18 10.75 -12.57 9.06
N ASP A 19 10.72 -13.09 7.83
CA ASP A 19 11.65 -12.71 6.77
C ASP A 19 11.74 -11.18 6.60
N PRO A 20 12.88 -10.66 6.10
CA PRO A 20 13.05 -9.23 5.86
C PRO A 20 11.86 -8.62 5.13
N TRP A 21 11.32 -7.53 5.67
CA TRP A 21 10.09 -6.91 5.17
C TRP A 21 10.11 -6.60 3.67
N LYS A 22 11.30 -6.31 3.10
CA LYS A 22 11.49 -6.09 1.66
C LYS A 22 11.11 -7.33 0.83
N MET A 23 11.60 -8.50 1.22
CA MET A 23 11.30 -9.76 0.51
C MET A 23 9.82 -10.10 0.59
N ILE A 24 9.19 -9.84 1.74
CA ILE A 24 7.76 -10.05 1.92
C ILE A 24 6.95 -9.06 1.08
N TYR A 25 7.36 -7.80 1.03
CA TYR A 25 6.73 -6.78 0.20
C TYR A 25 6.86 -7.12 -1.30
N ASP A 26 8.05 -7.55 -1.74
CA ASP A 26 8.27 -7.93 -3.13
C ASP A 26 7.41 -9.14 -3.53
N ARG A 27 7.28 -10.13 -2.65
CA ARG A 27 6.37 -11.25 -2.85
C ARG A 27 4.91 -10.80 -2.92
N PHE A 28 4.50 -9.92 -2.00
CA PHE A 28 3.15 -9.37 -2.00
C PHE A 28 2.87 -8.60 -3.31
N ARG A 29 3.83 -7.80 -3.78
CA ARG A 29 3.72 -7.06 -5.04
C ARG A 29 3.56 -8.00 -6.23
N HIS A 30 4.35 -9.09 -6.30
CA HIS A 30 4.18 -10.09 -7.35
C HIS A 30 2.77 -10.71 -7.28
N TYR A 31 2.32 -11.14 -6.11
CA TYR A 31 0.98 -11.74 -5.96
C TYR A 31 -0.16 -10.78 -6.31
N ARG A 32 0.01 -9.48 -6.06
CA ARG A 32 -0.92 -8.44 -6.48
C ARG A 32 -0.95 -8.27 -8.00
N ILE A 33 0.21 -8.27 -8.65
CA ILE A 33 0.31 -8.16 -10.12
C ILE A 33 -0.20 -9.44 -10.80
N ASP A 34 0.12 -10.60 -10.25
CA ASP A 34 -0.24 -11.91 -10.78
C ASP A 34 -1.73 -12.24 -10.58
N GLY A 35 -2.51 -11.39 -9.90
CA GLY A 35 -3.92 -11.60 -9.59
C GLY A 35 -4.17 -12.79 -8.66
N LEU A 36 -3.16 -13.20 -7.87
CA LEU A 36 -3.28 -14.38 -7.02
C LEU A 36 -4.38 -14.20 -5.96
N PHE A 37 -4.44 -13.01 -5.36
CA PHE A 37 -5.46 -12.71 -4.34
C PHE A 37 -6.86 -12.75 -4.93
N ASP A 38 -7.05 -12.27 -6.15
CA ASP A 38 -8.34 -12.27 -6.84
C ASP A 38 -8.80 -13.70 -7.11
N ARG A 39 -7.89 -14.58 -7.59
CA ARG A 39 -8.18 -16.01 -7.78
C ARG A 39 -8.51 -16.75 -6.48
N ILE A 40 -7.82 -16.41 -5.38
CA ILE A 40 -8.12 -17.00 -4.07
C ILE A 40 -9.50 -16.56 -3.61
N LEU A 41 -9.82 -15.26 -3.74
CA LEU A 41 -11.10 -14.70 -3.35
C LEU A 41 -12.26 -15.31 -4.16
N GLU A 42 -12.11 -15.41 -5.48
CA GLU A 42 -13.10 -16.02 -6.37
C GLU A 42 -13.40 -17.48 -5.97
N ARG A 43 -12.37 -18.27 -5.70
CA ARG A 43 -12.57 -19.66 -5.26
C ARG A 43 -13.28 -19.77 -3.92
N LEU A 44 -12.94 -18.90 -2.96
CA LEU A 44 -13.60 -18.86 -1.67
C LEU A 44 -15.07 -18.42 -1.80
N GLN A 45 -15.37 -17.49 -2.70
CA GLN A 45 -16.74 -17.07 -2.98
C GLN A 45 -17.57 -18.22 -3.54
N ILE A 46 -17.04 -18.95 -4.52
CA ILE A 46 -17.73 -20.12 -5.09
C ILE A 46 -18.05 -21.15 -4.01
N GLN A 47 -17.09 -21.46 -3.14
CA GLN A 47 -17.29 -22.41 -2.04
C GLN A 47 -18.36 -21.95 -1.05
N LEU A 48 -18.32 -20.68 -0.65
CA LEU A 48 -19.29 -20.12 0.29
C LEU A 48 -20.70 -19.97 -0.32
N ASP A 49 -20.79 -19.74 -1.63
CA ASP A 49 -22.06 -19.73 -2.36
C ASP A 49 -22.67 -21.14 -2.42
N GLU A 50 -21.86 -22.16 -2.73
CA GLU A 50 -22.27 -23.57 -2.71
C GLU A 50 -22.79 -24.01 -1.34
N GLU A 51 -22.20 -23.49 -0.26
CA GLU A 51 -22.61 -23.74 1.12
C GLU A 51 -23.79 -22.86 1.59
N GLY A 52 -24.24 -21.90 0.77
CA GLY A 52 -25.35 -21.00 1.07
C GLY A 52 -25.03 -19.89 2.08
N TYR A 53 -23.74 -19.60 2.31
CA TYR A 53 -23.28 -18.57 3.24
C TYR A 53 -23.16 -17.17 2.61
N ILE A 54 -23.37 -17.03 1.30
CA ILE A 54 -23.34 -15.73 0.61
C ILE A 54 -24.74 -15.20 0.38
N ASP A 55 -25.07 -14.10 1.06
CA ASP A 55 -26.13 -13.20 0.61
C ASP A 55 -25.54 -12.25 -0.45
N TRP A 56 -25.90 -12.48 -1.71
CA TRP A 56 -25.43 -11.69 -2.86
C TRP A 56 -25.82 -10.21 -2.79
N GLN A 57 -26.95 -9.88 -2.15
CA GLN A 57 -27.39 -8.48 -1.99
C GLN A 57 -26.51 -7.75 -0.96
N LEU A 58 -26.22 -8.41 0.17
CA LEU A 58 -25.28 -7.90 1.17
C LEU A 58 -23.86 -7.81 0.60
N TRP A 59 -23.44 -8.82 -0.16
CA TRP A 59 -22.12 -8.88 -0.79
C TRP A 59 -21.88 -7.70 -1.75
N MET A 60 -22.84 -7.42 -2.64
CA MET A 60 -22.74 -6.29 -3.59
C MET A 60 -22.70 -4.94 -2.88
N ALA A 61 -23.48 -4.76 -1.81
CA ALA A 61 -23.45 -3.54 -1.00
C ALA A 61 -22.10 -3.36 -0.29
N ALA A 62 -21.52 -4.46 0.25
CA ALA A 62 -20.20 -4.43 0.88
C ALA A 62 -19.08 -4.14 -0.13
N ALA A 63 -19.11 -4.75 -1.32
CA ALA A 63 -18.14 -4.49 -2.38
C ALA A 63 -18.14 -3.01 -2.80
N ALA A 64 -19.33 -2.43 -3.03
CA ALA A 64 -19.47 -1.01 -3.35
C ALA A 64 -18.97 -0.08 -2.23
N ALA A 65 -19.16 -0.46 -0.97
CA ALA A 65 -18.64 0.28 0.18
C ALA A 65 -17.11 0.20 0.28
N VAL A 66 -16.51 -0.94 -0.06
CA VAL A 66 -15.05 -1.13 -0.10
C VAL A 66 -14.40 -0.28 -1.19
N ASP A 67 -15.02 -0.20 -2.37
CA ASP A 67 -14.53 0.64 -3.48
C ASP A 67 -14.74 2.14 -3.22
N SER A 68 -15.56 2.51 -2.24
CA SER A 68 -15.72 3.90 -1.74
C SER A 68 -14.52 4.34 -0.89
N THR A 69 -13.35 4.46 -1.50
CA THR A 69 -12.13 4.86 -0.79
C THR A 69 -12.17 6.35 -0.39
N VAL A 70 -12.56 6.62 0.86
CA VAL A 70 -12.22 7.86 1.59
C VAL A 70 -10.73 7.81 1.90
N ILE A 71 -9.89 8.25 0.96
CA ILE A 71 -8.48 8.52 1.26
C ILE A 71 -8.44 9.83 2.04
N ARG A 72 -8.48 9.76 3.38
CA ARG A 72 -7.97 10.85 4.21
C ARG A 72 -6.46 10.91 3.98
N ALA A 73 -6.04 11.68 2.98
CA ALA A 73 -4.65 12.00 2.76
C ALA A 73 -4.06 12.51 4.08
N HIS A 74 -2.92 11.92 4.47
CA HIS A 74 -2.14 12.37 5.60
C HIS A 74 -1.85 13.87 5.43
N LYS A 75 -2.39 14.74 6.30
CA LYS A 75 -2.21 16.22 6.27
C LYS A 75 -0.76 16.66 6.57
N SER A 76 0.23 15.79 6.38
CA SER A 76 1.64 16.03 6.67
C SER A 76 2.58 15.75 5.50
N ALA A 77 2.08 15.86 4.26
CA ALA A 77 2.94 16.01 3.07
C ALA A 77 3.14 17.49 2.67
N ALA A 78 2.61 18.45 3.44
CA ALA A 78 2.87 19.87 3.28
C ALA A 78 3.92 20.31 4.30
N GLY A 79 5.19 20.31 3.91
CA GLY A 79 6.23 20.93 4.74
C GLY A 79 7.63 20.36 4.62
N ALA A 80 8.19 20.24 3.41
CA ALA A 80 9.64 20.28 3.23
C ALA A 80 9.97 21.49 2.35
N ASN A 81 10.22 22.62 3.00
CA ASN A 81 10.63 23.85 2.35
C ASN A 81 12.05 23.70 1.78
N LYS A 82 12.26 24.08 0.52
CA LYS A 82 13.56 24.11 -0.16
C LYS A 82 14.54 25.00 0.61
N LYS A 83 15.66 24.46 1.09
CA LYS A 83 16.89 25.23 1.36
C LYS A 83 18.11 24.40 0.96
N GLY A 84 18.86 24.91 -0.02
CA GLY A 84 20.10 24.30 -0.46
C GLY A 84 20.56 24.67 -1.88
N ALA A 85 20.22 25.85 -2.39
CA ALA A 85 20.93 26.43 -3.53
C ALA A 85 21.87 27.52 -3.00
N HIS A 86 23.00 27.10 -2.43
CA HIS A 86 24.11 28.02 -2.18
C HIS A 86 25.06 27.99 -3.38
N ALA A 87 24.88 28.99 -4.23
CA ALA A 87 25.92 29.80 -4.86
C ALA A 87 27.21 29.10 -5.30
N ALA A 88 27.25 28.71 -6.57
CA ALA A 88 28.47 28.76 -7.36
C ALA A 88 28.20 29.67 -8.57
N ALA A 89 28.33 30.98 -8.37
CA ALA A 89 28.31 31.95 -9.45
C ALA A 89 29.32 33.07 -9.16
N MET A 90 30.26 33.19 -10.09
CA MET A 90 31.03 34.38 -10.49
C MET A 90 32.08 34.93 -9.52
N ALA A 91 33.31 34.56 -9.88
CA ALA A 91 34.51 35.37 -9.73
C ALA A 91 34.34 36.78 -10.31
N MET A 92 34.91 37.77 -9.61
CA MET A 92 35.38 39.07 -10.12
C MET A 92 35.98 39.87 -8.95
N PRO A 93 36.74 40.96 -9.20
CA PRO A 93 38.03 41.06 -9.87
C PRO A 93 39.08 41.69 -8.92
N MET A 94 40.38 41.70 -9.24
CA MET A 94 41.30 42.70 -8.66
C MET A 94 42.33 43.10 -9.72
N SER A 95 42.20 44.35 -10.19
CA SER A 95 43.26 45.08 -10.88
C SER A 95 44.24 45.65 -9.86
N HIS A 96 45.53 45.50 -10.12
CA HIS A 96 46.52 46.56 -9.98
C HIS A 96 47.73 46.29 -10.88
#